data_AF-A0A955KIL5-F1
#
_entry.id   AF-A0A955KIL5-F1
#
_cell.length_a   1.000
_cell.length_b   1.000
_cell.length_c   1.000
_cell.angle_alpha   90.00
_cell.angle_beta   90.00
_cell.angle_gamma   90.00
#
_symmetry.space_group_name_H-M   'P 1'
#
loop_
_entity.id
_entity.type
_entity.pdbx_description
1 polymer ?
#
loop_
_entity_poly.entity_id
_entity_poly.type
_entity_poly.pdbx_seq_one_letter_code
_entity_poly.pdbx_strand_id
1 'polypeptide(L)' 'MTPELQEQIDQQNIKIDAVYESVEKVRKYLLVIMWLTLGMVILPLLAALFIVPALINSYTSTLEGLI' A
#
# COMPACT_ATOMS: atom_id res chain seq x y z
N MET A 1 -23.15 30.75 29.03
CA MET A 1 -22.50 29.42 29.05
C MET A 1 -22.33 29.05 30.50
N THR A 2 -22.83 27.90 30.97
CA THR A 2 -22.54 27.44 32.34
C THR A 2 -21.13 26.83 32.36
N PRO A 3 -20.38 26.93 33.48
CA PRO A 3 -19.03 26.35 33.58
C PRO A 3 -18.96 24.86 33.24
N GLU A 4 -19.99 24.09 33.63
CA GLU A 4 -20.11 22.66 33.34
C GLU A 4 -20.22 22.35 31.84
N LEU A 5 -20.97 23.17 31.08
CA LEU A 5 -21.10 22.98 29.63
C LEU A 5 -19.80 23.30 28.90
N GLN A 6 -19.04 24.29 29.38
CA GLN A 6 -17.73 24.62 28.80
C GLN A 6 -16.75 23.47 29.01
N GLU A 7 -16.71 22.91 30.22
CA GLU A 7 -15.86 21.76 30.54
C GLU A 7 -16.19 20.54 29.67
N GLN A 8 -17.47 20.24 29.47
CA GLN A 8 -17.89 19.15 28.59
C GLN A 8 -17.49 19.36 27.13
N ILE A 9 -17.50 20.61 26.63
CA ILE A 9 -17.07 20.95 25.27
C ILE A 9 -15.54 20.78 25.16
N ASP A 10 -14.79 21.26 26.15
CA ASP A 10 -13.33 21.16 26.16
C ASP A 10 -12.87 19.69 26.20
N GLN A 11 -13.54 18.86 27.02
CA GLN A 11 -13.29 17.42 27.06
C GLN A 11 -13.62 16.71 25.73
N GLN A 12 -14.64 17.17 25.00
CA GLN A 12 -14.98 16.62 23.69
C GLN A 12 -13.97 17.02 22.62
N ASN A 13 -13.50 18.28 22.62
CA ASN A 13 -12.48 18.76 21.69
C ASN A 13 -11.19 17.94 21.80
N ILE A 14 -10.74 17.66 23.02
CA ILE A 14 -9.55 16.81 23.27
C ILE A 14 -9.69 15.42 22.62
N LYS A 15 -10.88 14.81 22.71
CA LYS A 15 -11.13 13.49 22.11
C LYS A 15 -11.16 13.57 20.59
N ILE A 16 -11.75 14.63 20.03
CA ILE A 16 -11.82 14.86 18.58
C ILE A 16 -10.41 15.03 18.00
N ASP A 17 -9.55 15.80 18.67
CA ASP A 17 -8.16 16.02 18.24
C ASP A 17 -7.36 14.71 18.26
N ALA A 18 -7.52 13.91 19.32
CA ALA A 18 -6.89 12.59 19.41
C ALA A 18 -7.35 11.63 18.30
N VAL A 19 -8.65 11.65 17.97
CA VAL A 19 -9.20 10.87 16.84
C VAL A 19 -8.61 11.34 15.52
N TYR A 20 -8.58 12.66 15.28
CA TYR A 20 -8.00 13.22 14.07
C TYR A 20 -6.54 12.79 13.88
N GLU A 21 -5.72 12.87 14.93
CA GLU A 21 -4.32 12.45 14.87
C GLU A 21 -4.19 10.94 14.56
N SER A 22 -5.05 10.11 15.16
CA SER A 22 -5.05 8.66 14.92
C SER A 22 -5.43 8.31 13.48
N VAL A 23 -6.43 8.99 12.92
CA VAL A 23 -6.92 8.76 11.56
C VAL A 23 -5.88 9.22 10.54
N GLU A 24 -5.21 10.36 10.78
CA GLU A 24 -4.19 10.86 9.87
C GLU A 24 -2.95 9.94 9.84
N LYS A 25 -2.62 9.28 10.97
CA LYS A 25 -1.62 8.21 10.98
C LYS A 25 -2.07 7.05 10.08
N VAL A 26 -3.28 6.52 10.29
CA VAL A 26 -3.83 5.42 9.48
C VAL A 26 -3.81 5.76 8.00
N ARG A 27 -4.26 6.96 7.61
CA ARG A 27 -4.27 7.43 6.22
C ARG A 27 -2.88 7.35 5.58
N LYS A 28 -1.84 7.81 6.29
CA LYS A 28 -0.45 7.77 5.80
C LYS A 28 0.06 6.34 5.66
N TYR A 29 -0.18 5.49 6.66
CA TYR A 29 0.21 4.07 6.58
C TYR A 29 -0.51 3.35 5.43
N LEU A 30 -1.80 3.61 5.23
CA LEU A 30 -2.59 3.00 4.16
C LEU A 30 -2.05 3.39 2.78
N LEU A 31 -1.67 4.66 2.59
CA LEU A 31 -1.04 5.12 1.35
C LEU A 31 0.28 4.41 1.09
N VAL A 32 1.16 4.31 2.08
CA VAL A 32 2.46 3.65 1.95
C VAL A 32 2.30 2.16 1.65
N ILE A 33 1.46 1.47 2.43
CA ILE A 33 1.21 0.03 2.28
C ILE A 33 0.56 -0.27 0.93
N MET A 34 -0.34 0.58 0.44
CA MET A 34 -0.97 0.42 -0.87
C MET A 34 0.07 0.40 -1.99
N TRP A 35 1.00 1.37 -2.01
CA TRP A 35 2.06 1.39 -3.01
C TRP A 35 3.04 0.23 -2.86
N LEU A 36 3.38 -0.13 -1.62
CA LEU A 36 4.25 -1.28 -1.36
C LEU A 36 3.61 -2.58 -1.86
N THR A 37 2.33 -2.80 -1.56
CA THR A 37 1.56 -3.97 -2.00
C THR A 37 1.45 -3.99 -3.52
N LEU A 38 1.15 -2.85 -4.13
CA LEU A 38 1.09 -2.73 -5.59
C LEU A 38 2.46 -3.07 -6.21
N GLY A 39 3.56 -2.55 -5.66
CA GLY A 39 4.90 -2.88 -6.11
C GLY A 39 5.21 -4.37 -5.96
N MET A 40 4.94 -4.95 -4.79
CA MET A 40 5.28 -6.34 -4.47
C MET A 40 4.44 -7.37 -5.24
N VAL A 41 3.21 -7.02 -5.64
CA VAL A 41 2.33 -7.93 -6.40
C VAL A 41 2.39 -7.65 -7.89
N ILE A 42 2.23 -6.39 -8.32
CA ILE A 42 2.13 -6.04 -9.74
C ILE A 42 3.47 -6.07 -10.44
N LEU A 43 4.58 -5.63 -9.81
CA LEU A 43 5.88 -5.66 -10.49
C LEU A 43 6.32 -7.09 -10.84
N PRO A 44 6.22 -8.11 -9.95
CA PRO A 44 6.55 -9.48 -10.34
C PRO A 44 5.63 -10.04 -11.42
N LEU A 45 4.34 -9.71 -11.40
CA LEU A 45 3.41 -10.14 -12.45
C LEU A 45 3.78 -9.54 -13.81
N LEU A 46 4.06 -8.24 -13.86
CA LEU A 46 4.52 -7.58 -15.09
C LEU A 46 5.86 -8.15 -15.53
N ALA A 47 6.81 -8.34 -14.62
CA ALA A 47 8.10 -8.94 -14.93
C ALA A 47 7.94 -10.36 -15.51
N ALA A 48 7.05 -11.18 -14.95
CA ALA A 48 6.78 -12.52 -15.42
C ALA A 48 6.25 -12.54 -16.87
N LEU A 49 5.41 -11.57 -17.26
CA LEU A 49 4.91 -11.46 -18.64
C LEU A 49 6.01 -11.27 -19.67
N PHE A 50 7.16 -10.72 -19.30
CA PHE A 50 8.30 -10.54 -20.21
C PHE A 50 9.37 -11.62 -20.03
N ILE A 51 9.67 -11.98 -18.78
CA ILE A 51 10.73 -12.94 -18.45
C ILE A 51 10.34 -14.35 -18.89
N VAL A 52 9.10 -14.79 -18.63
CA VAL A 52 8.68 -16.16 -18.94
C VAL A 52 8.78 -16.45 -20.45
N PRO A 53 8.23 -15.61 -21.36
CA PRO A 53 8.39 -15.84 -22.79
C PRO A 53 9.85 -15.75 -23.26
N ALA A 54 10.63 -14.81 -22.72
CA ALA A 54 12.04 -14.66 -23.07
C ALA A 54 12.85 -15.92 -22.72
N LEU A 55 12.60 -16.50 -21.53
CA LEU A 55 13.23 -17.74 -21.11
C LEU A 55 12.83 -18.91 -22.02
N ILE A 56 11.53 -19.09 -22.31
CA ILE A 56 11.04 -20.15 -23.20
C ILE A 56 11.74 -20.06 -24.56
N ASN A 57 11.78 -18.88 -25.17
CA ASN A 57 12.42 -18.67 -26.47
C ASN A 57 13.93 -19.01 -26.43
N SER A 58 14.63 -18.64 -25.36
CA SER A 58 16.06 -18.95 -25.20
C SER A 58 16.33 -20.46 -25.13
N TYR A 59 15.52 -21.20 -24.36
CA TYR A 59 15.69 -22.65 -24.23
C TYR A 59 15.29 -23.39 -25.50
N THR A 60 14.18 -23.01 -26.14
CA THR A 60 13.73 -23.64 -27.39
C THR A 60 14.73 -23.40 -28.51
N SER A 61 15.28 -22.18 -28.65
CA SER A 61 16.30 -21.89 -29.67
C SER A 61 17.59 -22.70 -29.45
N THR A 62 18.01 -22.89 -28.19
CA THR A 62 19.16 -23.72 -27.88
C THR A 62 18.90 -25.19 -28.23
N LEU A 63 17.70 -25.69 -27.94
CA LEU A 63 17.31 -27.05 -28.24
C LEU A 63 17.27 -27.30 -29.76
N GLU A 64 16.68 -26.38 -30.53
CA GLU A 64 16.66 -26.43 -32.00
C GLU A 64 18.07 -26.40 -32.61
N GLY A 65 19.05 -25.75 -31.98
CA GLY A 65 20.44 -25.76 -32.45
C GLY A 65 21.20 -27.06 -32.17
N LEU A 66 20.64 -27.96 -31.35
CA LEU A 66 21.25 -29.24 -30.96
C LEU A 66 20.68 -30.45 -31.70
N ILE A 67 19.48 -30.33 -32.28
CA ILE A 67 18.81 -31.36 -33.10
C ILE A 67 18.93 -31.05 -34.59
#